data_AF-A0A142CT80-F1
#
_entry.id   AF-A0A142CT80-F1
#
_cell.length_a   1.000
_cell.length_b   1.000
_cell.length_c   1.000
_cell.angle_alpha   90.00
_cell.angle_beta   90.00
_cell.angle_gamma   90.00
#
_symmetry.space_group_name_H-M   'P 1'
#
loop_
_entity.id
_entity.type
_entity.pdbx_description
1 polymer ?
#
loop_
_entity_poly.entity_id
_entity_poly.type
_entity_poly.pdbx_seq_one_letter_code
_entity_poly.pdbx_strand_id
1 'polypeptide(L)'
;MKVVVKSKRGWRKVTFNVPDETFEQIMELAKRYGFRPDEVLRIILLHDYIDFREGETDIENLEREISELERKLYELEGKWSPLRFRTYYLVLDNQNLGIQLSGMIAENKRLRKILDKPEKDYTNIEELIHYYLSFEGKD
;
A
#
# COMPACT_ATOMS: atom_id res chain seq x y z
N MET A 1 -8.72 -41.30 -28.70
CA MET A 1 -8.11 -40.12 -28.07
C MET A 1 -8.00 -40.31 -26.56
N LYS A 2 -6.85 -39.97 -25.96
CA LYS A 2 -6.57 -40.21 -24.54
C LYS A 2 -6.78 -38.93 -23.71
N VAL A 3 -7.78 -38.92 -22.83
CA VAL A 3 -8.06 -37.79 -21.93
C VAL A 3 -7.51 -38.12 -20.55
N VAL A 4 -6.61 -37.28 -20.02
CA VAL A 4 -5.99 -37.47 -18.71
C VAL A 4 -6.48 -36.39 -17.74
N VAL A 5 -7.20 -36.82 -16.70
CA VAL A 5 -7.69 -35.93 -15.65
C VAL A 5 -6.82 -36.11 -14.40
N LYS A 6 -6.30 -35.00 -13.87
CA LYS A 6 -5.50 -34.98 -12.63
C LYS A 6 -6.29 -34.33 -11.50
N SER A 7 -6.25 -34.93 -10.30
CA SER A 7 -6.83 -34.33 -9.10
C SER A 7 -6.05 -33.08 -8.65
N LYS A 8 -6.77 -32.04 -8.19
CA LYS A 8 -6.16 -30.88 -7.51
C LYS A 8 -5.62 -31.21 -6.11
N ARG A 9 -6.09 -32.27 -5.44
CA ARG A 9 -5.75 -32.63 -4.06
C ARG A 9 -5.11 -34.03 -3.92
N GLY A 10 -4.31 -34.48 -4.89
CA GLY A 10 -3.55 -35.73 -4.77
C GLY A 10 -2.85 -36.20 -6.06
N TRP A 11 -2.12 -37.31 -6.00
CA TRP A 11 -1.32 -37.87 -7.12
C TRP A 11 -2.10 -38.79 -8.07
N ARG A 12 -3.40 -38.94 -7.87
CA ARG A 12 -4.23 -39.84 -8.69
C ARG A 12 -4.52 -39.20 -10.06
N LYS A 13 -4.23 -39.95 -11.11
CA LYS A 13 -4.54 -39.61 -12.50
C LYS A 13 -5.53 -40.63 -13.03
N VAL A 14 -6.65 -40.17 -13.58
CA VAL A 14 -7.59 -41.04 -14.28
C VAL A 14 -7.42 -40.80 -15.77
N THR A 15 -7.29 -41.89 -16.52
CA THR A 15 -7.13 -41.85 -17.97
C THR A 15 -8.35 -42.48 -18.60
N PHE A 16 -9.02 -41.72 -19.46
CA PHE A 16 -10.10 -42.21 -20.29
C PHE A 16 -9.59 -42.40 -21.71
N ASN A 17 -9.94 -43.52 -22.32
CA ASN A 17 -9.75 -43.71 -23.75
C ASN A 17 -11.10 -43.55 -24.42
N VAL A 18 -11.26 -42.47 -25.17
CA VAL A 18 -12.49 -42.16 -25.91
C VAL A 18 -12.23 -42.51 -27.38
N PRO A 19 -13.11 -43.29 -28.05
CA PRO A 19 -13.00 -43.53 -29.48
C PRO A 19 -12.90 -42.21 -30.25
N ASP A 20 -12.05 -42.16 -31.27
CA ASP A 20 -11.76 -40.91 -32.01
C ASP A 20 -13.03 -40.35 -32.68
N GLU A 21 -13.87 -41.22 -33.26
CA GLU A 21 -15.15 -40.85 -33.86
C GLU A 21 -16.08 -40.15 -32.85
N THR A 22 -16.15 -40.67 -31.62
CA THR A 22 -16.99 -40.08 -30.56
C THR A 22 -16.43 -38.73 -30.13
N PHE A 23 -15.10 -38.61 -30.03
CA PHE A 23 -14.47 -37.35 -29.65
C PHE A 23 -14.67 -36.27 -30.72
N GLU A 24 -14.55 -36.61 -32.00
CA GLU A 24 -14.81 -35.69 -33.10
C GLU A 24 -16.25 -35.19 -33.11
N GLN A 25 -17.23 -36.08 -32.90
CA GLN A 25 -18.65 -35.69 -32.78
C GLN A 25 -18.89 -34.72 -31.61
N ILE A 26 -18.28 -34.99 -30.45
CA ILE A 26 -18.37 -34.09 -29.28
C ILE A 26 -17.79 -32.72 -29.62
N MET A 27 -16.65 -32.66 -30.32
CA MET A 27 -15.99 -31.42 -30.70
C MET A 27 -16.77 -30.63 -31.76
N GLU A 28 -17.39 -31.32 -32.71
CA GLU A 28 -18.25 -30.68 -33.72
C GLU A 28 -19.48 -30.04 -33.07
N LEU A 29 -20.11 -30.74 -32.11
CA LEU A 29 -21.21 -30.20 -31.31
C LEU A 29 -20.74 -29.04 -30.44
N ALA A 30 -19.60 -29.16 -29.77
CA ALA A 30 -19.01 -28.10 -28.96
C ALA A 30 -18.85 -26.81 -29.78
N LYS A 31 -18.26 -26.93 -30.98
CA LYS A 31 -18.05 -25.80 -31.90
C LYS A 31 -19.37 -25.22 -32.40
N ARG A 32 -20.35 -26.07 -32.72
CA ARG A 32 -21.68 -25.64 -33.18
C ARG A 32 -22.41 -24.80 -32.13
N TYR A 33 -22.24 -25.14 -30.86
CA TYR A 33 -22.89 -24.46 -29.73
C TYR A 33 -21.99 -23.45 -29.00
N GLY A 34 -20.77 -23.21 -29.50
CA GLY A 34 -19.85 -22.19 -28.98
C GLY A 34 -19.12 -22.55 -27.68
N PHE A 35 -19.10 -23.83 -27.29
CA PHE A 35 -18.40 -24.27 -26.08
C PHE A 35 -16.92 -24.51 -26.33
N ARG A 36 -16.09 -24.25 -25.31
CA ARG A 36 -14.69 -24.64 -25.36
C ARG A 36 -14.53 -26.15 -25.14
N PRO A 37 -13.53 -26.79 -25.76
CA PRO A 37 -13.31 -28.25 -25.63
C PRO A 37 -13.17 -28.72 -24.18
N ASP A 38 -12.50 -27.92 -23.35
CA ASP A 38 -12.29 -28.21 -21.94
C ASP A 38 -13.55 -28.08 -21.09
N GLU A 39 -14.47 -27.18 -21.45
CA GLU A 39 -15.76 -27.00 -20.78
C GLU A 39 -16.69 -28.17 -21.08
N VAL A 40 -16.77 -28.58 -22.35
CA VAL A 40 -17.62 -29.72 -22.76
C VAL A 40 -17.18 -31.01 -22.09
N LEU A 41 -15.88 -31.29 -22.05
CA LEU A 41 -15.36 -32.47 -21.36
C LEU A 41 -15.70 -32.45 -19.86
N ARG A 42 -15.67 -31.28 -19.22
CA ARG A 42 -16.05 -31.18 -17.81
C ARG A 42 -17.55 -31.35 -17.59
N ILE A 43 -18.41 -30.76 -18.43
CA ILE A 43 -19.87 -30.93 -18.36
C ILE A 43 -20.23 -32.41 -18.51
N ILE A 44 -19.62 -33.11 -19.49
CA ILE A 44 -19.85 -34.54 -19.71
C ILE A 44 -19.41 -35.37 -18.50
N LEU A 45 -18.23 -35.08 -17.93
CA LEU A 45 -17.67 -35.83 -16.81
C LEU A 45 -18.34 -35.54 -15.46
N LEU A 46 -18.90 -34.34 -15.27
CA LEU A 46 -19.52 -33.89 -14.02
C LEU A 46 -21.05 -34.02 -14.04
N HIS A 47 -21.64 -34.26 -15.21
CA HIS A 47 -23.08 -34.43 -15.42
C HIS A 47 -23.94 -33.24 -14.96
N ASP A 48 -23.35 -32.04 -14.93
CA ASP A 48 -24.00 -30.79 -14.56
C ASP A 48 -23.33 -29.61 -15.28
N TYR A 49 -24.07 -28.52 -15.49
CA TYR A 49 -23.45 -27.26 -15.93
C TYR A 49 -22.59 -26.74 -14.78
N ILE A 50 -21.31 -26.51 -15.02
CA ILE A 50 -20.43 -25.97 -13.99
C ILE A 50 -20.85 -24.52 -13.72
N ASP A 51 -21.62 -24.32 -12.66
CA ASP A 51 -21.78 -23.00 -12.05
C ASP A 51 -20.41 -22.59 -11.50
N PHE A 52 -19.75 -21.64 -12.17
CA PHE A 52 -18.41 -21.13 -11.87
C PHE A 52 -18.35 -20.31 -10.56
N ARG A 53 -19.12 -20.66 -9.54
CA ARG A 53 -19.28 -19.86 -8.31
C ARG A 53 -18.11 -19.96 -7.32
N GLU A 54 -17.13 -20.84 -7.54
CA GLU A 54 -15.96 -20.96 -6.65
C GLU A 54 -14.97 -19.78 -6.75
N GLY A 55 -15.13 -18.84 -7.70
CA GLY A 55 -14.25 -17.66 -7.87
C GLY A 55 -14.90 -16.31 -7.56
N GLU A 56 -16.22 -16.16 -7.71
CA GLU A 56 -16.91 -14.89 -7.48
C GLU A 56 -16.90 -14.49 -5.99
N THR A 57 -16.99 -15.46 -5.08
CA THR A 57 -16.99 -15.17 -3.63
C THR A 57 -15.65 -14.66 -3.12
N ASP A 58 -14.54 -15.02 -3.77
CA ASP A 58 -13.20 -14.56 -3.40
C ASP A 58 -12.96 -13.14 -3.90
N ILE A 59 -13.44 -12.82 -5.11
CA ILE A 59 -13.36 -11.48 -5.70
C ILE A 59 -14.21 -10.49 -4.90
N GLU A 60 -15.46 -10.83 -4.56
CA GLU A 60 -16.31 -9.93 -3.77
C GLU A 60 -15.73 -9.62 -2.37
N ASN A 61 -15.08 -10.60 -1.74
CA ASN A 61 -14.41 -10.39 -0.46
C ASN A 61 -13.18 -9.48 -0.60
N LEU A 62 -12.37 -9.69 -1.63
CA LEU A 62 -11.22 -8.83 -1.93
C LEU A 62 -11.65 -7.40 -2.25
N GLU A 63 -12.72 -7.20 -3.01
CA GLU A 63 -13.28 -5.87 -3.30
C GLU A 63 -13.76 -5.15 -2.03
N ARG A 64 -14.37 -5.88 -1.09
CA ARG A 64 -14.75 -5.32 0.22
C ARG A 64 -13.52 -4.97 1.06
N GLU A 65 -12.51 -5.83 1.11
CA GLU A 65 -11.28 -5.54 1.84
C GLU A 65 -10.55 -4.31 1.27
N ILE A 66 -10.47 -4.19 -0.06
CA ILE A 66 -9.91 -3.02 -0.73
C ILE A 66 -10.70 -1.76 -0.33
N SER A 67 -12.03 -1.80 -0.40
CA SER A 67 -12.88 -0.67 -0.02
C SER A 67 -12.70 -0.25 1.44
N GLU A 68 -12.55 -1.22 2.35
CA GLU A 68 -12.26 -0.92 3.76
C GLU A 68 -10.87 -0.30 3.96
N LEU A 69 -9.87 -0.79 3.24
CA LEU A 69 -8.51 -0.25 3.27
C LEU A 69 -8.45 1.17 2.74
N GLU A 70 -9.13 1.45 1.62
CA GLU A 70 -9.24 2.81 1.08
C GLU A 70 -9.91 3.75 2.09
N ARG A 71 -10.99 3.33 2.75
CA ARG A 71 -11.63 4.15 3.79
C ARG A 71 -10.68 4.45 4.95
N LYS A 72 -9.95 3.44 5.44
CA LYS A 72 -8.95 3.60 6.51
C LYS A 72 -7.81 4.53 6.08
N LEU A 73 -7.38 4.45 4.82
CA LEU A 73 -6.37 5.33 4.25
C LEU A 73 -6.86 6.78 4.25
N TYR A 74 -8.08 7.04 3.75
CA TYR A 74 -8.67 8.38 3.77
C TYR A 74 -8.80 8.95 5.18
N GLU A 75 -9.23 8.15 6.15
CA GLU A 75 -9.28 8.56 7.56
C GLU A 75 -7.90 8.90 8.11
N LEU A 76 -6.88 8.12 7.74
CA LEU A 76 -5.50 8.35 8.15
C LEU A 76 -4.95 9.63 7.51
N GLU A 77 -5.13 9.82 6.22
CA GLU A 77 -4.72 11.02 5.49
C GLU A 77 -5.38 12.27 6.05
N GLY A 78 -6.68 12.20 6.37
CA GLY A 78 -7.42 13.28 7.00
C GLY A 78 -6.85 13.68 8.36
N LYS A 79 -6.29 12.73 9.12
CA LYS A 79 -5.61 13.00 10.40
C LYS A 79 -4.16 13.44 10.22
N TRP A 80 -3.46 12.91 9.22
CA TRP A 80 -2.05 13.12 9.00
C TRP A 80 -1.74 14.48 8.37
N SER A 81 -2.60 14.94 7.45
CA SER A 81 -2.43 16.23 6.79
C SER A 81 -2.35 17.40 7.80
N PRO A 82 -3.30 17.57 8.74
CA PRO A 82 -3.21 18.63 9.76
C PRO A 82 -1.95 18.52 10.65
N LEU A 83 -1.54 17.29 11.00
CA LEU A 83 -0.34 17.06 11.80
C LEU A 83 0.93 17.48 11.06
N ARG A 84 1.02 17.17 9.76
CA ARG A 84 2.13 17.58 8.90
C ARG A 84 2.21 19.09 8.80
N PHE A 85 1.09 19.77 8.53
CA PHE A 85 1.05 21.23 8.50
C PHE A 85 1.47 21.84 9.84
N ARG A 86 0.89 21.37 10.96
CA ARG A 86 1.24 21.88 12.29
C ARG A 86 2.72 21.70 12.61
N THR A 87 3.28 20.55 12.29
CA THR A 87 4.71 20.26 12.52
C THR A 87 5.59 21.17 11.67
N TYR A 88 5.25 21.39 10.40
CA TYR A 88 5.97 22.30 9.52
C TYR A 88 5.99 23.74 10.07
N TYR A 89 4.84 24.27 10.49
CA TYR A 89 4.78 25.61 11.08
C TYR A 89 5.53 25.71 12.40
N LEU A 90 5.47 24.69 13.27
CA LEU A 90 6.26 24.67 14.50
C LEU A 90 7.76 24.71 14.24
N VAL A 91 8.25 24.02 13.20
CA VAL A 91 9.66 24.06 12.81
C VAL A 91 10.04 25.47 12.33
N LEU A 92 9.23 26.08 11.46
CA LEU A 92 9.46 27.45 11.00
C LEU A 92 9.46 28.46 12.16
N ASP A 93 8.51 28.36 13.09
CA ASP A 93 8.44 29.23 14.25
C ASP A 93 9.66 29.06 15.15
N ASN A 94 10.12 27.82 15.38
CA ASN A 94 11.34 27.56 16.16
C ASN A 94 12.59 28.14 15.51
N GLN A 95 12.71 28.07 14.17
CA GLN A 95 13.81 28.70 13.44
C GLN A 95 13.78 30.22 13.60
N ASN A 96 12.61 30.84 13.42
CA ASN A 96 12.43 32.28 13.61
C ASN A 96 12.79 32.72 15.03
N LEU A 97 12.36 31.97 16.05
CA LEU A 97 12.73 32.21 17.45
C LEU A 97 14.23 32.08 17.67
N GLY A 98 14.87 31.08 17.07
CA GLY A 98 16.33 30.90 17.13
C GLY A 98 17.10 32.10 16.57
N ILE A 99 16.65 32.65 15.43
CA ILE A 99 17.24 33.86 14.83
C ILE A 99 17.06 35.06 15.76
N GLN A 100 15.85 35.27 16.28
CA GLN A 100 15.55 36.40 17.18
C GLN A 100 16.41 36.34 18.45
N LEU A 101 16.49 35.16 19.08
CA LEU A 101 17.31 34.95 20.28
C LEU A 101 18.78 35.19 20.00
N SER A 102 19.29 34.76 18.84
CA SER A 102 20.69 35.02 18.43
C SER A 102 20.98 36.52 18.36
N GLY A 103 20.07 37.30 17.76
CA GLY A 103 20.17 38.76 17.72
C GLY A 103 20.17 39.39 19.11
N MET A 104 19.25 38.96 19.98
CA MET A 104 19.17 39.45 21.36
C MET A 104 20.40 39.10 22.20
N ILE A 105 20.98 37.92 22.02
CA ILE A 105 22.24 37.51 22.68
C ILE A 105 23.39 38.40 22.24
N ALA A 106 23.53 38.64 20.93
CA ALA A 106 24.56 39.52 20.39
C ALA A 106 24.42 40.95 20.93
N GLU A 107 23.20 41.48 20.99
CA GLU A 107 22.94 42.81 21.55
C GLU A 107 23.23 42.86 23.05
N ASN A 108 22.86 41.83 23.83
CA ASN A 108 23.15 41.79 25.25
C ASN A 108 24.66 41.73 25.53
N LYS A 109 25.41 40.91 24.78
CA LYS A 109 26.88 40.85 24.83
C LYS A 109 27.49 42.22 24.55
N ARG A 110 27.02 42.93 23.51
CA ARG A 110 27.47 44.29 23.19
C ARG A 110 27.18 45.29 24.31
N LEU A 111 25.94 45.30 24.83
CA LEU A 111 25.52 46.22 25.89
C LEU A 111 26.29 45.99 27.19
N ARG A 112 26.56 44.73 27.56
CA ARG A 112 27.37 44.41 28.74
C ARG A 112 28.79 44.96 28.64
N LYS A 113 29.42 44.85 27.47
CA LYS A 113 30.73 45.45 27.21
C LYS A 113 30.72 46.97 27.36
N ILE A 114 29.70 47.64 26.81
CA ILE A 114 29.55 49.11 26.92
C ILE A 114 29.36 49.55 28.38
N LEU A 115 28.64 48.76 29.18
CA LEU A 115 28.30 49.06 30.57
C LEU A 115 29.31 48.51 31.60
N ASP A 116 30.46 47.99 31.14
CA ASP A 116 31.48 47.31 31.97
C ASP A 116 30.87 46.25 32.92
N LYS A 117 29.92 45.48 32.40
CA LYS A 117 29.27 44.39 33.12
C LYS A 117 29.90 43.06 32.72
N PRO A 118 29.97 42.08 33.64
CA PRO A 118 30.49 40.77 33.33
C PRO A 118 29.71 40.13 32.18
N GLU A 119 30.42 39.43 31.29
CA GLU A 119 29.80 38.66 30.22
C GLU A 119 28.91 37.57 30.82
N LYS A 120 27.80 37.28 30.13
CA LYS A 120 26.91 36.20 30.49
C LYS A 120 27.19 35.01 29.58
N ASP A 121 27.19 33.82 30.16
CA ASP A 121 27.27 32.58 29.42
C ASP A 121 25.92 32.26 28.77
N TYR A 122 25.96 31.98 27.47
CA TYR A 122 24.83 31.63 26.64
C TYR A 122 25.00 30.26 25.94
N THR A 123 26.05 29.49 26.24
CA THR A 123 26.39 28.27 25.51
C THR A 123 25.22 27.29 25.40
N ASN A 124 24.51 27.00 26.49
CA ASN A 124 23.33 26.11 26.46
C ASN A 124 22.21 26.61 25.52
N ILE A 125 22.04 27.92 25.42
CA ILE A 125 21.02 28.53 24.56
C ILE A 125 21.49 28.51 23.10
N GLU A 126 22.77 28.80 22.87
CA GLU A 126 23.38 28.74 21.54
C GLU A 126 23.33 27.30 20.97
N GLU A 127 23.58 26.27 21.78
CA GLU A 127 23.43 24.87 21.40
C GLU A 127 21.99 24.51 20.98
N LEU A 128 21.00 24.96 21.76
CA LEU A 128 19.58 24.77 21.44
C LEU A 128 19.19 25.47 20.13
N ILE A 129 19.66 26.71 19.93
CA ILE A 129 19.44 27.47 18.70
C ILE A 129 20.05 26.72 17.51
N HIS A 130 21.29 26.24 17.63
CA HIS A 130 21.95 25.49 16.58
C HIS A 130 21.19 24.21 16.22
N TYR A 131 20.69 23.48 17.21
CA TYR A 131 19.86 22.29 16.97
C TYR A 131 18.64 22.61 16.10
N TYR A 132 17.87 23.65 16.43
CA TYR A 132 16.67 24.00 15.68
C TYR A 132 16.93 24.69 14.33
N LEU A 133 18.06 25.39 14.19
CA LEU A 133 18.48 25.98 12.90
C LEU A 133 19.06 24.93 11.95
N SER A 134 19.72 23.89 12.47
CA SER A 134 20.28 22.80 11.67
C SER A 134 19.25 21.85 11.06
N PHE A 135 17.96 22.08 11.33
CA PHE A 135 16.83 21.33 10.76
C PHE A 135 16.53 21.73 9.30
N GLU A 136 17.56 22.06 8.51
CA GLU A 136 17.43 22.24 7.06
C GLU A 136 17.30 20.87 6.38
N GLY A 137 16.06 20.49 6.08
CA GLY A 137 15.71 19.65 4.93
C GLY A 137 16.47 18.33 4.75
N LYS A 138 16.39 17.42 5.71
CA LYS A 138 16.47 15.99 5.37
C LYS A 138 15.06 15.51 5.01
N ASP A 139 14.67 15.78 3.77
CA ASP A 139 13.72 14.94 3.04
C ASP A 139 14.38 13.60 2.71
#